data_AF-A0A3C2CLA2-F1
#
_entry.id   AF-A0A3C2CLA2-F1
#
_cell.length_a   1.000
_cell.length_b   1.000
_cell.length_c   1.000
_cell.angle_alpha   90.00
_cell.angle_beta   90.00
_cell.angle_gamma   90.00
#
_symmetry.space_group_name_H-M   'P 1'
#
loop_
_entity.id
_entity.type
_entity.pdbx_description
1 polymer ?
#
loop_
_entity_poly.entity_id
_entity_poly.type
_entity_poly.pdbx_seq_one_letter_code
_entity_poly.pdbx_strand_id
1 'polypeptide(L)' 'MSIDLFSELQDRCVFPPSGTEVDCAVSGGADSLALLLLAVNSGLKVTAWHVDHGLRET' A
#
# COMPACT_ATOMS: atom_id res chain seq x y z
N MET A 1 -19.10 -13.40 -13.70
CA MET A 1 -19.14 -12.46 -12.57
C MET A 1 -17.74 -11.92 -12.45
N SER A 2 -17.51 -10.66 -12.87
CA SER A 2 -16.21 -10.03 -12.65
C SER A 2 -16.07 -9.86 -11.15
N ILE A 3 -15.22 -10.68 -10.57
CA ILE A 3 -14.77 -10.51 -9.21
C ILE A 3 -14.04 -9.16 -9.14
N ASP A 4 -14.33 -8.38 -8.10
CA ASP A 4 -13.56 -7.18 -7.80
C ASP A 4 -12.20 -7.62 -7.25
N LEU A 5 -11.19 -7.65 -8.13
CA LEU A 5 -9.80 -8.00 -7.80
C LEU A 5 -9.30 -7.26 -6.56
N PHE A 6 -9.79 -6.03 -6.36
CA PHE A 6 -9.38 -5.21 -5.23
C PHE A 6 -9.87 -5.78 -3.90
N SER A 7 -11.16 -6.14 -3.80
CA SER A 7 -11.72 -6.80 -2.61
C SER A 7 -11.03 -8.13 -2.31
N GLU A 8 -10.70 -8.93 -3.33
CA GLU A 8 -10.00 -10.20 -3.10
C GLU A 8 -8.59 -10.02 -2.54
N LEU A 9 -7.84 -9.04 -3.04
CA LEU A 9 -6.51 -8.75 -2.52
C LEU A 9 -6.60 -8.19 -1.10
N GLN A 10 -7.61 -7.38 -0.81
CA GLN A 10 -7.89 -6.82 0.51
C GLN A 10 -8.17 -7.91 1.55
N ASP A 11 -8.98 -8.91 1.22
CA ASP A 11 -9.34 -10.02 2.11
C ASP A 11 -8.15 -10.96 2.41
N ARG A 12 -7.12 -10.96 1.55
CA ARG A 12 -5.90 -11.76 1.72
C ARG A 12 -4.83 -11.07 2.57
N CYS A 13 -4.99 -9.78 2.83
CA CYS A 13 -4.02 -8.99 3.58
C CYS A 13 -4.51 -8.74 5.01
N VAL A 14 -3.62 -8.90 5.99
CA VAL A 14 -3.92 -8.60 7.39
C VAL A 14 -3.44 -7.18 7.68
N PHE A 15 -4.39 -6.26 7.87
CA PHE A 15 -4.10 -4.89 8.27
C PHE A 15 -4.45 -4.66 9.75
N PRO A 16 -3.77 -3.71 10.41
CA PRO A 16 -4.20 -3.22 11.72
C PRO A 16 -5.63 -2.65 11.69
N PRO A 17 -6.24 -2.40 12.86
CA PRO A 17 -7.53 -1.73 12.93
C PRO A 17 -7.52 -0.36 12.22
N SER A 18 -8.66 0.01 11.62
CA SER A 18 -8.86 1.32 11.00
C SER A 18 -8.49 2.47 11.96
N GLY A 19 -7.88 3.53 11.42
CA GLY A 19 -7.37 4.67 12.16
C GLY A 19 -5.97 4.48 12.75
N THR A 20 -5.40 3.27 12.69
CA THR A 20 -4.02 2.99 13.10
C THR A 20 -3.03 3.74 12.21
N GLU A 21 -2.01 4.35 12.82
CA GLU A 21 -0.91 5.02 12.12
C GLU A 21 0.15 4.01 11.68
N VAL A 22 0.56 4.08 10.42
CA VAL A 22 1.57 3.19 9.83
C VAL A 22 2.51 3.94 8.91
N ASP A 23 3.76 3.49 8.88
CA ASP A 23 4.78 3.95 7.95
C ASP A 23 4.95 2.93 6.82
N CYS A 24 4.64 3.33 5.58
CA CYS A 24 4.79 2.48 4.40
C CYS A 24 6.05 2.88 3.62
N ALA A 25 7.01 1.97 3.51
CA ALA A 25 8.12 2.11 2.56
C ALA A 25 7.62 1.87 1.13
N VAL A 26 7.74 2.87 0.26
CA VAL A 26 7.28 2.83 -1.13
C VAL A 26 8.49 2.92 -2.03
N SER A 27 8.71 1.91 -2.88
CA SER A 27 9.84 1.90 -3.82
C SER A 27 9.48 2.48 -5.20
N GLY A 28 8.18 2.67 -5.45
CA GLY A 28 7.62 3.01 -6.76
C GLY A 28 7.31 1.78 -7.63
N GLY A 29 7.67 0.57 -7.18
CA GLY A 29 7.28 -0.68 -7.84
C GLY A 29 5.81 -1.04 -7.58
N ALA A 30 5.24 -1.86 -8.47
CA ALA A 30 3.84 -2.26 -8.43
C ALA A 30 3.42 -2.84 -7.07
N ASP A 31 4.22 -3.70 -6.47
CA ASP A 31 3.91 -4.33 -5.18
C ASP A 31 3.80 -3.31 -4.05
N SER A 32 4.77 -2.38 -3.98
CA SER A 32 4.78 -1.35 -2.93
C SER A 32 3.61 -0.37 -3.07
N LEU A 33 3.18 -0.09 -4.31
CA LEU A 33 2.03 0.76 -4.58
C LEU A 33 0.71 0.03 -4.31
N ALA A 34 0.62 -1.26 -4.63
CA ALA A 34 -0.55 -2.07 -4.31
C ALA A 34 -0.75 -2.18 -2.78
N LEU A 35 0.32 -2.44 -2.02
CA LEU A 35 0.26 -2.45 -0.56
C LEU A 35 -0.18 -1.10 0.01
N LEU A 36 0.35 0.01 -0.51
CA LEU A 36 -0.06 1.36 -0.10
C LEU A 36 -1.57 1.58 -0.33
N LEU A 37 -2.07 1.18 -1.51
CA LEU A 37 -3.46 1.37 -1.87
C LEU A 37 -4.41 0.53 -0.98
N LEU A 38 -4.04 -0.72 -0.71
CA LEU A 38 -4.78 -1.60 0.21
C LEU A 38 -4.75 -1.10 1.66
N ALA A 39 -3.61 -0.57 2.13
CA ALA A 39 -3.47 0.02 3.46
C ALA A 39 -4.38 1.24 3.64
N VAL A 40 -4.43 2.13 2.65
CA VAL A 40 -5.32 3.29 2.65
C VAL A 40 -6.78 2.85 2.63
N ASN A 41 -7.14 1.88 1.80
CA ASN A 41 -8.51 1.36 1.72
C ASN A 41 -8.96 0.64 3.00
N SER A 42 -8.03 0.05 3.75
CA SER A 42 -8.29 -0.51 5.09
C SER A 42 -8.56 0.56 6.15
N GLY A 43 -8.50 1.85 5.77
CA GLY A 43 -8.74 2.99 6.64
C GLY A 43 -7.58 3.29 7.58
N LEU A 44 -6.36 2.88 7.23
CA LEU A 44 -5.16 3.24 8.01
C LEU A 44 -4.76 4.70 7.76
N LYS A 45 -4.12 5.32 8.76
CA LYS A 45 -3.46 6.62 8.61
C LYS A 45 -2.03 6.38 8.13
N VAL A 46 -1.83 6.43 6.82
CA VAL A 46 -0.56 6.04 6.21
C VAL A 46 0.36 7.26 6.01
N THR A 47 1.60 7.14 6.47
CA THR A 47 2.72 7.97 6.01
C THR A 47 3.53 7.18 4.99
N ALA A 48 3.64 7.68 3.76
CA ALA A 48 4.44 7.03 2.71
C ALA A 48 5.88 7.56 2.70
N TRP A 49 6.84 6.65 2.79
CA TRP A 49 8.27 6.93 2.73
C TRP A 49 8.84 6.43 1.42
N HIS A 50 9.20 7.34 0.53
CA HIS A 50 9.99 7.04 -0.65
C HIS A 50 11.41 7.57 -0.46
N VAL A 51 12.41 6.73 -0.72
CA VAL A 51 13.81 7.13 -0.67
C VAL A 51 14.33 7.19 -2.09
N ASP A 52 14.66 8.40 -2.54
CA ASP A 52 15.45 8.58 -3.75
C ASP A 52 16.91 8.28 -3.43
N HIS A 53 17.39 7.16 -3.95
CA HIS A 53 18.79 6.74 -3.78
C HIS A 53 19.73 7.38 -4.81
N GLY A 54 19.24 8.14 -5.79
CA GLY A 54 20.04 8.72 -6.88
C GLY A 54 20.61 7.68 -7.85
N LEU A 55 20.09 6.45 -7.85
CA LEU A 55 20.56 5.34 -8.70
C LEU A 55 19.71 5.13 -9.97
N ARG A 56 18.55 5.78 -10.05
CA ARG A 56 17.66 5.69 -11.21
C ARG A 56 17.92 6.88 -12.14
N GLU A 57 17.85 6.64 -13.44
CA GLU A 57 17.87 7.72 -14.42
C GLU A 57 16.64 8.63 -14.24
N THR A 58 16.83 9.93 -14.42
CA THR A 58 15.81 10.98 -14.33
C THR A 58 15.14 11.26 -15.66
#